data_AF-A0A950PXE7-F1
#
_entry.id   AF-A0A950PXE7-F1
#
_cell.length_a   1.000
_cell.length_b   1.000
_cell.length_c   1.000
_cell.angle_alpha   90.00
_cell.angle_beta   90.00
_cell.angle_gamma   90.00
#
_symmetry.space_group_name_H-M   'P 1'
#
loop_
_entity.id
_entity.type
_entity.pdbx_description
1 polymer ?
#
loop_
_entity_poly.entity_id
_entity_poly.type
_entity_poly.pdbx_seq_one_letter_code
_entity_poly.pdbx_strand_id
1 'polypeptide(L)'
;MSWRSGGGCELCEAARITPWHHEDDVCWVADCEICDVPMVVWKRHGPEPPEDERAHMLATLERIGTERFGEGGFHLDAVMRQIPDHFHAHARDPGWWMRRFGRNG
;
A
#
# COMPACT_ATOMS: atom_id res chain seq x y z
N MET A 1 -18.01 -5.17 18.71
CA MET A 1 -17.01 -5.21 17.63
C MET A 1 -15.64 -5.33 18.26
N SER A 2 -14.91 -6.42 18.02
CA SER A 2 -13.57 -6.63 18.61
C SER A 2 -12.52 -6.11 17.63
N TRP A 3 -11.90 -4.99 17.95
CA TRP A 3 -10.70 -4.51 17.26
C TRP A 3 -9.54 -5.27 17.87
N ARG A 4 -9.08 -6.34 17.22
CA ARG A 4 -7.89 -7.04 17.69
C ARG A 4 -6.69 -6.11 17.46
N SER A 5 -6.06 -5.69 18.55
CA SER A 5 -4.71 -5.13 18.52
C SER A 5 -3.81 -6.16 17.81
N GLY A 6 -3.28 -5.79 16.64
CA GLY A 6 -2.44 -6.62 15.78
C GLY A 6 -1.08 -6.92 16.38
N GLY A 7 -1.03 -7.75 17.42
CA GLY A 7 0.22 -8.34 17.90
C GLY A 7 0.77 -9.27 16.81
N GLY A 8 1.65 -8.74 15.96
CA GLY A 8 2.34 -9.49 14.90
C GLY A 8 2.02 -9.09 13.45
N CYS A 9 1.19 -8.06 13.22
CA CYS A 9 0.97 -7.54 11.87
C CYS A 9 2.03 -6.48 11.52
N GLU A 10 2.88 -6.76 10.53
CA GLU A 10 3.93 -5.85 10.07
C GLU A 10 3.39 -4.50 9.56
N LEU A 11 2.17 -4.48 8.99
CA LEU A 11 1.50 -3.25 8.55
C LEU A 11 0.99 -2.40 9.72
N CYS A 12 0.66 -3.02 10.86
CA CYS A 12 0.32 -2.30 12.08
C CYS A 12 1.56 -1.70 12.75
N GLU A 13 2.70 -2.38 12.66
CA GLU A 13 3.98 -1.87 13.18
C GLU A 13 4.42 -0.60 12.44
N ALA A 14 4.13 -0.53 11.13
CA ALA A 14 4.43 0.63 10.28
C ALA A 14 5.91 1.05 10.38
N ALA A 15 6.81 0.07 10.39
CA ALA A 15 8.24 0.31 10.47
C ALA A 15 8.72 1.15 9.28
N ARG A 16 9.44 2.24 9.56
CA ARG A 16 9.92 3.19 8.54
C ARG A 16 11.22 2.72 7.87
N ILE A 17 11.17 1.58 7.20
CA ILE A 17 12.34 0.93 6.56
C ILE A 17 12.49 1.24 5.07
N THR A 18 11.42 1.71 4.41
CA THR A 18 11.42 2.16 3.01
C THR A 18 11.11 3.66 2.93
N PRO A 19 11.26 4.32 1.77
CA PRO A 19 10.81 5.71 1.59
C PRO A 19 9.32 5.89 1.90
N TRP A 20 9.00 6.90 2.71
CA TRP A 20 7.63 7.30 3.02
C TRP A 20 7.25 8.54 2.21
N HIS A 21 6.04 8.54 1.68
CA HIS A 21 5.51 9.59 0.80
C HIS A 21 4.37 10.37 1.45
N HIS A 22 3.62 9.74 2.34
CA HIS A 22 2.44 10.33 2.97
C HIS A 22 2.09 9.64 4.28
N GLU A 23 1.53 10.40 5.22
CA GLU A 23 0.89 9.89 6.42
C GLU A 23 -0.19 10.88 6.88
N ASP A 24 -1.38 10.38 7.20
CA ASP A 24 -2.46 11.13 7.84
C ASP A 24 -3.20 10.25 8.86
N ASP A 25 -4.38 10.67 9.33
CA ASP A 25 -5.14 9.94 10.34
C ASP A 25 -5.75 8.62 9.83
N VAL A 26 -5.90 8.46 8.50
CA VAL A 26 -6.52 7.28 7.87
C VAL A 26 -5.46 6.29 7.39
N CYS A 27 -4.40 6.76 6.75
CA CYS A 27 -3.45 5.89 6.07
C CYS A 27 -2.01 6.40 6.09
N TRP A 28 -1.12 5.54 5.63
CA TRP A 28 0.24 5.90 5.24
C TRP A 28 0.56 5.34 3.86
N VAL A 29 1.49 5.98 3.15
CA VAL A 29 2.01 5.53 1.86
C VAL A 29 3.53 5.48 1.91
N ALA A 30 4.06 4.30 1.60
CA ALA A 30 5.50 4.06 1.51
C ALA A 30 5.80 3.11 0.34
N ASP A 31 7.06 3.05 -0.10
CA ASP A 31 7.45 2.05 -1.09
C ASP A 31 7.37 0.65 -0.47
N CYS A 32 6.76 -0.30 -1.18
CA CYS A 32 6.73 -1.71 -0.77
C CYS A 32 8.12 -2.35 -0.94
N GLU A 33 8.64 -2.98 0.11
CA GLU A 33 9.96 -3.65 0.09
C GLU A 33 10.08 -4.72 -1.01
N ILE A 34 8.99 -5.42 -1.31
CA ILE A 34 9.00 -6.55 -2.26
C ILE A 34 8.75 -6.09 -3.71
N CYS A 35 7.89 -5.09 -3.89
CA CYS A 35 7.44 -4.69 -5.22
C CYS A 35 8.16 -3.44 -5.75
N ASP A 36 8.83 -2.67 -4.87
CA ASP A 36 9.50 -1.40 -5.18
C ASP A 36 8.57 -0.38 -5.88
N VAL A 37 7.32 -0.34 -5.41
CA VAL A 37 6.29 0.59 -5.85
C VAL A 37 5.51 1.14 -4.65
N PRO A 38 4.89 2.34 -4.76
CA PRO A 38 4.09 2.90 -3.69
C PRO A 38 2.97 1.97 -3.24
N MET A 39 2.82 1.82 -1.94
CA MET A 39 1.78 1.05 -1.28
C MET A 39 1.08 1.91 -0.25
N VAL A 40 -0.25 2.03 -0.35
CA VAL A 40 -1.08 2.62 0.70
C VAL A 40 -1.53 1.54 1.66
N VAL A 41 -1.54 1.87 2.94
CA VAL A 41 -1.98 0.97 4.01
C VAL A 41 -2.92 1.70 4.94
N TRP A 42 -4.03 1.03 5.28
CA TRP A 42 -4.97 1.54 6.25
C TRP A 42 -4.35 1.52 7.65
N LYS A 43 -4.43 2.61 8.41
CA LYS A 43 -3.85 2.63 9.76
C LYS A 43 -4.56 1.67 10.72
N ARG A 44 -5.85 1.42 10.51
CA ARG A 44 -6.62 0.47 11.32
C ARG A 44 -6.44 -0.92 10.75
N HIS A 45 -6.31 -1.90 11.63
CA HIS A 45 -6.25 -3.29 11.23
C HIS A 45 -7.63 -3.79 10.79
N GLY A 46 -7.69 -4.39 9.60
CA GLY A 46 -8.87 -5.02 9.03
C GLY A 46 -8.80 -5.03 7.51
N PRO A 47 -9.50 -5.98 6.85
CA PRO A 47 -9.47 -6.10 5.39
C PRO A 47 -10.48 -5.17 4.68
N GLU A 48 -11.46 -4.66 5.42
CA GLU A 48 -12.62 -3.94 4.89
C GLU A 48 -12.71 -2.54 5.51
N PRO A 49 -11.96 -1.56 4.98
CA PRO A 49 -12.13 -0.16 5.38
C PRO A 49 -13.52 0.37 4.99
N PRO A 50 -14.08 1.31 5.77
CA PRO A 50 -15.22 2.12 5.34
C PRO A 50 -15.02 2.73 3.94
N GLU A 51 -16.11 2.93 3.20
CA GLU A 51 -16.05 3.37 1.79
C GLU A 51 -15.31 4.71 1.60
N ASP A 52 -15.54 5.65 2.50
CA ASP A 52 -14.91 6.98 2.53
C ASP A 52 -13.40 6.88 2.83
N GLU A 53 -13.02 6.10 3.84
CA GLU A 53 -11.62 5.84 4.16
C GLU A 53 -10.91 5.10 3.01
N ARG A 54 -11.60 4.15 2.36
CA ARG A 54 -11.10 3.44 1.17
C ARG A 54 -10.89 4.39 0.00
N ALA A 55 -11.87 5.25 -0.29
CA ALA A 55 -11.77 6.22 -1.37
C ALA A 55 -10.61 7.19 -1.14
N HIS A 56 -10.46 7.69 0.09
CA HIS A 56 -9.35 8.54 0.50
C HIS A 56 -7.99 7.87 0.29
N MET A 57 -7.85 6.62 0.71
CA MET A 57 -6.63 5.84 0.49
C MET A 57 -6.28 5.67 -0.99
N LEU A 58 -7.25 5.31 -1.82
CA LEU A 58 -7.02 5.11 -3.24
C LEU A 58 -6.68 6.41 -3.97
N ALA A 59 -7.34 7.52 -3.62
CA ALA A 59 -7.02 8.84 -4.17
C ALA A 59 -5.62 9.31 -3.75
N THR A 60 -5.24 9.08 -2.49
CA THR A 60 -3.90 9.40 -1.98
C THR A 60 -2.83 8.58 -2.72
N LEU A 61 -3.07 7.29 -2.91
CA LEU A 61 -2.17 6.42 -3.66
C LEU A 61 -2.09 6.81 -5.14
N GLU A 62 -3.19 7.18 -5.77
CA GLU A 62 -3.24 7.63 -7.16
C GLU A 62 -2.43 8.91 -7.37
N ARG A 63 -2.54 9.88 -6.45
CA ARG A 63 -1.73 11.09 -6.47
C ARG A 63 -0.22 10.76 -6.46
N ILE A 64 0.20 9.94 -5.50
CA ILE A 64 1.62 9.56 -5.34
C ILE A 64 2.11 8.70 -6.50
N GLY A 65 1.26 7.79 -7.00
CA GLY A 65 1.54 7.01 -8.21
C GLY A 65 1.73 7.89 -9.42
N THR A 66 0.89 8.91 -9.59
CA THR A 66 0.98 9.90 -10.68
C THR A 66 2.27 10.72 -10.57
N GLU A 67 2.63 11.17 -9.38
CA GLU A 67 3.90 11.87 -9.13
C GLU A 67 5.13 11.02 -9.50
N ARG A 68 5.07 9.70 -9.25
CA ARG A 68 6.19 8.77 -9.51
C ARG A 68 6.27 8.28 -10.96
N PHE A 69 5.14 7.95 -11.57
CA PHE A 69 5.07 7.23 -12.84
C PHE A 69 4.44 8.03 -13.99
N GLY A 70 3.91 9.22 -13.71
CA GLY A 70 3.11 10.00 -14.65
C GLY A 70 1.67 9.49 -14.76
N GLU A 71 0.79 10.35 -15.29
CA GLU A 71 -0.61 10.00 -15.54
C GLU A 71 -0.72 8.77 -16.46
N GLY A 72 -1.53 7.79 -16.06
CA GLY A 72 -1.70 6.54 -16.80
C GLY A 72 -0.50 5.59 -16.77
N GLY A 73 0.57 5.92 -16.03
CA GLY A 73 1.79 5.11 -15.94
C GLY A 73 1.67 3.89 -15.01
N PHE A 74 0.55 3.71 -14.31
CA PHE A 74 0.33 2.66 -13.33
C PHE A 74 -1.15 2.27 -13.20
N HIS A 75 -1.42 1.19 -12.47
CA HIS A 75 -2.76 0.82 -12.04
C HIS A 75 -2.77 0.52 -10.53
N LEU A 76 -3.92 0.70 -9.89
CA LEU A 76 -4.10 0.36 -8.49
C LEU A 76 -4.44 -1.13 -8.33
N ASP A 77 -3.61 -1.88 -7.58
CA ASP A 77 -3.83 -3.28 -7.22
C ASP A 77 -4.12 -3.41 -5.72
N ALA A 78 -5.37 -3.68 -5.37
CA ALA A 78 -5.84 -3.91 -4.00
C ALA A 78 -5.90 -5.40 -3.63
N VAL A 79 -5.29 -6.31 -4.41
CA VAL A 79 -5.25 -7.73 -4.08
C VAL A 79 -4.24 -7.97 -2.94
N MET A 80 -4.77 -8.19 -1.74
CA MET A 80 -4.01 -8.43 -0.51
C MET A 80 -3.51 -9.89 -0.44
N ARG A 81 -2.32 -10.16 -0.99
CA ARG A 81 -1.79 -11.54 -1.10
C ARG A 81 -1.08 -12.03 0.16
N GLN A 82 -0.17 -11.24 0.73
CA GLN A 82 0.68 -11.69 1.85
C GLN A 82 0.02 -11.44 3.21
N ILE A 83 -0.70 -10.33 3.33
CA ILE A 83 -1.34 -9.90 4.57
C ILE A 83 -2.83 -9.67 4.26
N PRO A 84 -3.59 -10.75 4.03
CA PRO A 84 -4.96 -10.67 3.54
C PRO A 84 -5.95 -10.08 4.54
N ASP A 85 -5.58 -9.96 5.82
CA ASP A 85 -6.40 -9.45 6.91
C ASP A 85 -6.17 -7.95 7.22
N HIS A 86 -5.27 -7.28 6.51
CA HIS A 86 -4.99 -5.85 6.68
C HIS A 86 -5.00 -5.14 5.33
N PHE A 87 -5.94 -4.19 5.16
CA PHE A 87 -6.13 -3.47 3.92
C PHE A 87 -4.88 -2.70 3.47
N HIS A 88 -4.45 -3.01 2.25
CA HIS A 88 -3.42 -2.30 1.54
C HIS A 88 -3.62 -2.41 0.02
N ALA A 89 -3.10 -1.43 -0.72
CA ALA A 89 -3.12 -1.43 -2.17
C ALA A 89 -1.81 -0.87 -2.72
N HIS A 90 -1.46 -1.24 -3.96
CA HIS A 90 -0.21 -0.86 -4.62
C HIS A 90 -0.48 -0.08 -5.91
N ALA A 91 0.35 0.92 -6.20
CA ALA A 91 0.40 1.60 -7.50
C ALA A 91 1.43 0.89 -8.41
N ARG A 92 0.98 -0.01 -9.28
CA ARG A 92 1.87 -0.86 -10.10
C ARG A 92 2.03 -0.30 -11.52
N ASP A 93 3.22 0.13 -11.88
CA ASP A 93 3.61 0.45 -13.25
C ASP A 93 3.98 -0.81 -14.05
N PRO A 94 3.96 -0.82 -15.39
CA PRO A 94 4.25 -2.02 -16.19
C PRO A 94 5.57 -2.75 -15.86
N GLY A 95 6.59 -2.04 -15.36
CA GLY A 95 7.89 -2.60 -14.99
C GLY A 95 7.90 -3.34 -13.64
N TRP A 96 6.83 -3.27 -12.85
CA TRP A 96 6.79 -3.82 -11.48
C TRP A 96 7.11 -5.32 -11.43
N TRP A 97 6.66 -6.08 -12.43
CA TRP A 97 6.88 -7.52 -12.51
C TRP A 97 8.37 -7.87 -12.62
N MET A 98 9.12 -7.10 -13.42
CA MET A 98 10.56 -7.28 -13.55
C MET A 98 11.29 -6.94 -12.25
N ARG A 99 10.86 -5.93 -11.49
CA ARG A 99 11.48 -5.63 -10.18
C ARG A 99 11.20 -6.70 -9.13
N ARG A 100 9.98 -7.26 -9.14
CA ARG A 100 9.57 -8.33 -8.22
C ARG A 100 10.29 -9.66 -8.49
N PHE A 101 10.49 -10.03 -9.76
CA PHE A 101 10.99 -11.37 -10.14
C PHE A 101 12.36 -11.37 -10.84
N GLY A 102 12.84 -10.22 -11.31
CA GLY A 102 14.08 -10.07 -12.07
C GLY A 102 15.35 -9.96 -11.22
N ARG A 103 15.26 -10.04 -9.89
CA ARG A 103 16.42 -10.09 -8.99
C ARG A 103 17.10 -11.46 -8.92
N ASN A 104 16.78 -12.35 -9.86
CA ASN A 104 17.28 -13.72 -9.92
C ASN A 104 18.00 -14.00 -11.27
N GLY A 105 18.86 -13.06 -11.68
CA GLY A 105 19.78 -13.20 -12.81
C GLY A 105 21.21 -13.02 -12.36
#